data_AF-A0A2V6ZKA3-F1
#
_entry.id   AF-A0A2V6ZKA3-F1
#
_cell.length_a   1.000
_cell.length_b   1.000
_cell.length_c   1.000
_cell.angle_alpha   90.00
_cell.angle_beta   90.00
_cell.angle_gamma   90.00
#
_symmetry.space_group_name_H-M   'P 1'
#
loop_
_entity.id
_entity.type
_entity.pdbx_description
1 polymer ?
#
loop_
_entity_poly.entity_id
_entity_poly.type
_entity_poly.pdbx_seq_one_letter_code
_entity_poly.pdbx_strand_id
1 'polypeptide(L)'
;MPLYANVQARARIAKAQADTRTLASAATVYAAHMEVLPVSLTSLTQAVSNPQGQFAGPFMASLPKPPTNWTPLGSYFYTANTAAGTFQISAAGDGTSAVVP
;
A
#
# COMPACT_ATOMS: atom_id res chain seq x y z
N MET A 1 -29.48 3.74 16.46
CA MET A 1 -28.58 2.59 16.78
C MET A 1 -27.11 3.00 16.63
N PRO A 2 -26.49 3.63 17.64
CA PRO A 2 -25.15 4.24 17.54
C PRO A 2 -23.96 3.27 17.74
N LEU A 3 -24.16 2.12 18.39
CA LEU A 3 -23.07 1.18 18.71
C LEU A 3 -22.46 0.51 17.46
N TYR A 4 -23.28 0.17 16.46
CA TYR A 4 -22.82 -0.44 15.20
C TYR A 4 -22.00 0.52 14.34
N ALA A 5 -22.33 1.81 14.35
CA ALA A 5 -21.60 2.81 13.58
C ALA A 5 -20.14 2.92 14.04
N ASN A 6 -19.93 2.88 15.36
CA ASN A 6 -18.60 2.94 15.96
C ASN A 6 -17.78 1.67 15.71
N VAL A 7 -18.40 0.49 15.76
CA VAL A 7 -17.72 -0.79 15.45
C VAL A 7 -17.30 -0.85 13.98
N GLN A 8 -18.17 -0.40 13.06
CA GLN A 8 -17.84 -0.36 11.64
C GLN A 8 -16.70 0.62 11.32
N ALA A 9 -16.69 1.80 11.94
CA ALA A 9 -15.60 2.76 11.79
C ALA A 9 -14.25 2.16 12.27
N ARG A 10 -14.24 1.52 13.45
CA ARG A 10 -13.03 0.85 13.95
C ARG A 10 -12.54 -0.26 13.03
N ALA A 11 -13.45 -1.04 12.44
CA ALA A 11 -13.09 -2.09 11.48
C ALA A 11 -12.45 -1.51 10.21
N ARG A 12 -12.98 -0.38 9.68
CA ARG A 12 -12.39 0.30 8.52
C ARG A 12 -11.00 0.86 8.82
N ILE A 13 -10.80 1.45 10.00
CA ILE A 13 -9.49 1.94 10.44
C ILE A 13 -8.47 0.78 10.52
N ALA A 14 -8.84 -0.32 11.17
CA ALA A 14 -7.97 -1.48 11.30
C ALA A 14 -7.63 -2.09 9.92
N LYS A 15 -8.62 -2.19 9.02
CA LYS A 15 -8.40 -2.62 7.64
C LYS A 15 -7.39 -1.70 6.94
N ALA A 16 -7.58 -0.39 7.00
CA ALA A 16 -6.69 0.55 6.32
C ALA A 16 -5.25 0.44 6.82
N GLN A 17 -5.03 0.29 8.13
CA GLN A 17 -3.72 0.11 8.73
C GLN A 17 -3.06 -1.22 8.31
N ALA A 18 -3.84 -2.29 8.21
CA ALA A 18 -3.35 -3.59 7.76
C ALA A 18 -2.93 -3.55 6.28
N ASP A 19 -3.76 -2.92 5.44
CA ASP A 19 -3.49 -2.78 4.00
C ASP A 19 -2.24 -1.94 3.75
N THR A 20 -2.08 -0.78 4.42
CA THR A 20 -0.88 0.06 4.26
C THR A 20 0.39 -0.68 4.66
N ARG A 21 0.35 -1.49 5.74
CA ARG A 21 1.50 -2.30 6.17
C ARG A 21 1.82 -3.41 5.18
N THR A 22 0.79 -4.05 4.62
CA THR A 22 0.96 -5.12 3.63
C THR A 22 1.56 -4.57 2.33
N LEU A 23 1.04 -3.43 1.86
CA LEU A 23 1.58 -2.72 0.70
C LEU A 23 3.03 -2.28 0.92
N ALA A 24 3.35 -1.73 2.11
CA ALA A 24 4.71 -1.33 2.45
C ALA A 24 5.67 -2.53 2.43
N SER A 25 5.26 -3.66 3.04
CA SER A 25 6.04 -4.89 2.99
C SER A 25 6.31 -5.35 1.55
N ALA A 26 5.28 -5.35 0.69
CA ALA A 26 5.47 -5.71 -0.72
C ALA A 26 6.39 -4.73 -1.46
N ALA A 27 6.29 -3.43 -1.20
CA ALA A 27 7.20 -2.42 -1.76
C ALA A 27 8.65 -2.62 -1.32
N THR A 28 8.89 -3.01 -0.06
CA THR A 28 10.25 -3.32 0.42
C THR A 28 10.83 -4.57 -0.25
N VAL A 29 10.01 -5.62 -0.47
CA VAL A 29 10.46 -6.84 -1.18
C VAL A 29 10.73 -6.54 -2.65
N TYR A 30 9.87 -5.75 -3.31
CA TYR A 30 10.12 -5.25 -4.66
C TYR A 30 11.47 -4.51 -4.72
N ALA A 31 11.71 -3.59 -3.80
CA ALA A 31 12.94 -2.80 -3.77
C ALA A 31 14.18 -3.65 -3.50
N ALA A 32 14.08 -4.68 -2.66
CA ALA A 32 15.17 -5.62 -2.43
C ALA A 32 15.52 -6.43 -3.69
N HIS A 33 14.52 -6.76 -4.52
CA HIS A 33 14.76 -7.48 -5.78
C HIS A 33 15.25 -6.57 -6.92
N MET A 34 14.64 -5.39 -7.04
CA MET A 34 14.85 -4.46 -8.16
C MET A 34 15.97 -3.45 -7.90
N GLU A 35 16.49 -3.40 -6.67
CA GLU A 35 17.47 -2.41 -6.20
C GLU A 35 16.97 -0.95 -6.32
N VAL A 36 15.68 -0.76 -6.56
CA VAL A 36 15.00 0.53 -6.68
C VAL A 36 13.57 0.42 -6.15
N LEU A 37 13.08 1.49 -5.51
CA LEU A 37 11.68 1.55 -5.07
C LEU A 37 10.72 1.47 -6.28
N PRO A 38 9.53 0.88 -6.10
CA PRO A 38 8.53 0.88 -7.15
C PRO A 38 8.10 2.32 -7.46
N VAL A 39 7.95 2.67 -8.73
CA VAL A 39 7.46 4.01 -9.14
C VAL A 39 5.97 4.19 -8.85
N SER A 40 5.22 3.09 -8.74
CA SER A 40 3.80 3.07 -8.40
C SER A 40 3.41 1.73 -7.79
N LEU A 41 2.28 1.68 -7.07
CA LEU A 41 1.79 0.44 -6.48
C LEU A 41 1.42 -0.63 -7.53
N THR A 42 1.10 -0.25 -8.77
CA THR A 42 0.76 -1.22 -9.83
C THR A 42 1.95 -2.08 -10.24
N SER A 43 3.18 -1.67 -9.93
CA SER A 43 4.38 -2.51 -10.12
C SER A 43 4.36 -3.76 -9.22
N LEU A 44 3.64 -3.73 -8.09
CA LEU A 44 3.58 -4.84 -7.15
C LEU A 44 2.77 -6.04 -7.66
N THR A 45 1.89 -5.82 -8.64
CA THR A 45 1.05 -6.87 -9.25
C THR A 45 1.61 -7.40 -10.56
N GLN A 46 2.83 -7.01 -10.93
CA GLN A 46 3.48 -7.42 -12.18
C GLN A 46 4.67 -8.32 -11.89
N ALA A 47 4.94 -9.24 -12.82
CA ALA A 47 6.25 -9.90 -12.88
C ALA A 47 7.27 -8.90 -13.43
N VAL A 48 8.45 -8.85 -12.82
CA VAL A 48 9.52 -7.91 -13.18
C VAL A 48 10.85 -8.63 -13.31
N SER A 49 11.73 -8.12 -14.18
CA SER A 49 13.11 -8.55 -14.28
C SER A 49 14.01 -7.51 -13.63
N ASN A 50 14.92 -7.93 -12.75
CA ASN A 50 15.95 -7.05 -12.22
C ASN A 50 17.06 -6.79 -13.27
N PRO A 51 18.00 -5.86 -13.01
CA PRO A 51 19.11 -5.55 -13.93
C PRO A 51 20.03 -6.74 -14.23
N GLN A 52 20.00 -7.79 -13.42
CA GLN A 52 20.77 -9.02 -13.61
C GLN A 52 20.02 -10.07 -14.45
N GLY A 53 18.82 -9.75 -14.95
CA GLY A 53 17.99 -10.65 -15.75
C GLY A 53 17.20 -11.69 -14.95
N GLN A 54 17.11 -11.54 -13.63
CA GLN A 54 16.35 -12.44 -12.76
C GLN A 54 14.91 -11.97 -12.66
N PHE A 55 13.97 -12.91 -12.78
CA PHE A 55 12.55 -12.63 -12.70
C PHE A 55 12.01 -12.86 -11.29
N ALA A 56 11.12 -11.97 -10.85
CA ALA A 56 10.32 -12.15 -9.63
C ALA A 56 8.92 -11.56 -9.80
N GLY A 57 8.07 -11.87 -8.82
CA GLY A 57 6.70 -11.38 -8.75
C GLY A 57 5.66 -12.30 -9.40
N PRO A 58 4.37 -11.91 -9.32
CA PRO A 58 3.87 -10.69 -8.69
C PRO A 58 4.07 -10.71 -7.17
N PHE A 59 4.44 -9.56 -6.59
CA PHE A 59 4.64 -9.42 -5.15
C PHE A 59 3.32 -9.36 -4.36
N MET A 60 2.23 -9.05 -5.06
CA MET A 60 0.86 -9.14 -4.58
C MET A 60 -0.05 -9.66 -5.69
N ALA A 61 -1.01 -10.52 -5.34
CA ALA A 61 -2.00 -11.01 -6.30
C ALA A 61 -2.94 -9.89 -6.79
N SER A 62 -3.25 -8.92 -5.92
CA SER A 62 -4.03 -7.73 -6.26
C SER A 62 -3.73 -6.60 -5.27
N LEU A 63 -4.02 -5.36 -5.67
CA LEU A 63 -3.90 -4.21 -4.77
C LEU A 63 -5.13 -4.10 -3.87
N PRO A 64 -4.95 -3.99 -2.54
CA PRO A 64 -6.05 -3.70 -1.64
C PRO A 64 -6.62 -2.32 -1.95
N LYS A 65 -7.96 -2.22 -1.86
CA LYS A 65 -8.66 -0.95 -1.98
C LYS A 65 -8.87 -0.32 -0.59
N PRO A 66 -8.71 1.01 -0.47
CA PRO A 66 -9.11 1.73 0.74
C PRO A 66 -10.56 1.40 1.14
N PRO A 67 -10.89 1.44 2.44
CA PRO A 67 -12.26 1.22 2.88
C PRO A 67 -13.25 2.19 2.22
N THR A 68 -14.53 1.82 2.14
CA THR A 68 -15.57 2.72 1.64
C THR A 68 -15.57 4.03 2.42
N ASN A 69 -15.76 5.15 1.71
CA ASN A 69 -15.69 6.52 2.25
C ASN A 69 -14.30 6.96 2.75
N TRP A 70 -13.23 6.26 2.36
CA TRP A 70 -11.85 6.71 2.57
C TRP A 70 -11.26 7.27 1.27
N THR A 71 -10.30 8.18 1.41
CA THR A 71 -9.58 8.85 0.34
C THR A 71 -8.11 8.40 0.35
N PRO A 72 -7.51 8.07 -0.81
CA PRO A 72 -8.07 8.13 -2.16
C PRO A 72 -9.07 7.00 -2.45
N LEU A 73 -9.93 7.21 -3.44
CA LEU A 73 -10.83 6.15 -3.92
C LEU A 73 -10.06 5.19 -4.83
N GLY A 74 -10.31 3.89 -4.69
CA GLY A 74 -9.81 2.85 -5.60
C GLY A 74 -8.39 2.36 -5.32
N SER A 75 -7.45 3.22 -4.92
CA SER A 75 -6.08 2.84 -4.51
C SER A 75 -5.57 3.74 -3.40
N TYR A 76 -4.62 3.23 -2.61
CA TYR A 76 -3.88 4.02 -1.64
C TYR A 76 -3.00 5.08 -2.32
N PHE A 77 -2.78 6.19 -1.63
CA PHE A 77 -1.80 7.19 -2.05
C PHE A 77 -0.41 6.62 -1.86
N TYR A 78 0.46 6.84 -2.82
CA TYR A 78 1.84 6.35 -2.80
C TYR A 78 2.77 7.42 -3.32
N THR A 79 3.77 7.76 -2.54
CA THR A 79 4.86 8.65 -2.92
C THR A 79 6.17 7.95 -2.62
N ALA A 80 7.12 8.05 -3.55
CA ALA A 80 8.45 7.49 -3.39
C ALA A 80 9.49 8.55 -3.72
N ASN A 81 10.56 8.57 -2.93
CA ASN A 81 11.80 9.25 -3.23
C ASN A 81 12.86 8.19 -3.50
N THR A 82 13.02 7.82 -4.77
CA THR A 82 13.97 6.78 -5.20
C THR A 82 15.42 7.16 -4.92
N ALA A 83 15.75 8.46 -4.90
CA ALA A 83 17.09 8.93 -4.56
C ALA A 83 17.40 8.78 -3.06
N ALA A 84 16.39 8.99 -2.19
CA ALA A 84 16.53 8.81 -0.75
C ALA A 84 16.22 7.38 -0.26
N GLY A 85 15.67 6.51 -1.12
CA GLY A 85 15.25 5.17 -0.75
C GLY A 85 14.06 5.13 0.22
N THR A 86 13.28 6.21 0.30
CA THR A 86 12.10 6.32 1.18
C THR A 86 10.81 6.37 0.39
N PHE A 87 9.72 5.89 0.99
CA PHE A 87 8.39 6.00 0.41
C PHE A 87 7.37 6.36 1.50
N GLN A 88 6.12 6.50 1.10
CA GLN A 88 5.00 6.64 2.01
C GLN A 88 3.76 6.07 1.33
N ILE A 89 2.98 5.32 2.10
CA ILE A 89 1.66 4.86 1.69
C ILE A 89 0.63 5.44 2.66
N SER A 90 -0.44 6.04 2.13
CA SER A 90 -1.47 6.63 2.98
C SER A 90 -2.89 6.54 2.43
N ALA A 91 -3.85 6.58 3.35
CA ALA A 91 -5.27 6.85 3.10
C ALA A 91 -5.91 7.49 4.34
N ALA A 92 -6.97 8.27 4.16
CA ALA A 92 -7.67 8.97 5.23
C ALA A 92 -9.18 8.71 5.18
N GLY A 93 -9.81 8.62 6.35
CA GLY A 93 -11.24 8.38 6.51
C GLY A 93 -11.61 8.15 7.96
N ASP A 94 -12.90 8.16 8.28
CA ASP A 94 -13.41 8.02 9.66
C ASP A 94 -12.73 8.97 10.68
N GLY A 95 -12.31 10.16 10.25
CA GLY A 95 -11.64 11.18 11.08
C GLY A 95 -10.16 10.91 11.40
N THR A 96 -9.52 9.94 10.72
CA THR A 96 -8.11 9.58 10.92
C THR A 96 -7.38 9.30 9.60
N SER A 97 -6.05 9.14 9.67
CA SER A 97 -5.20 8.69 8.56
C SER A 97 -4.48 7.39 8.91
N ALA A 98 -4.44 6.45 7.96
CA ALA A 98 -3.51 5.33 7.98
C ALA A 98 -2.30 5.72 7.14
N VAL A 99 -1.10 5.69 7.73
CA VAL A 99 0.14 6.14 7.11
C VAL A 99 1.26 5.19 7.51
N VAL A 100 2.05 4.74 6.55
CA VAL A 100 3.27 3.94 6.77
C VAL A 100 4.39 4.52 5.89
N PRO A 101 5.63 4.65 6.42
CA PRO A 101 6.81 5.02 5.63
C PRO A 101 7.30 3.89 4.71
#